data_AF-A0A957VDP6-F1
#
_entry.id   AF-A0A957VDP6-F1
#
_cell.length_a   1.000
_cell.length_b   1.000
_cell.length_c   1.000
_cell.angle_alpha   90.00
_cell.angle_beta   90.00
_cell.angle_gamma   90.00
#
_symmetry.space_group_name_H-M   'P 1'
#
loop_
_entity.id
_entity.type
_entity.pdbx_description
1 polymer ?
#
loop_
_entity_poly.entity_id
_entity_poly.type
_entity_poly.pdbx_seq_one_letter_code
_entity_poly.pdbx_strand_id
1 'polypeptide(L)'
;MELTIVPPERDWSAHFRRAVVTNCHYWLNRTGTDAKSMLAELPQVLKGLGFGLAVAEAWRPARDLLVQLSPWLLRRGPGTTWERYLTQGIDRAAAEGDPVEIELRLQLGHLYRLHGRLAEARLCCRQALTLCEQDQSHPHQLTLLNQLGLIARLAAQHDEALGYCRQVLAAP
;
A
#
# COMPACT_ATOMS: atom_id res chain seq x y z
N MET A 1 -27.12 6.52 -54.04
CA MET A 1 -27.12 5.79 -52.76
C MET A 1 -25.74 5.98 -52.15
N GLU A 2 -25.53 7.10 -51.45
CA GLU A 2 -24.25 7.40 -50.80
C GLU A 2 -24.21 6.67 -49.45
N LEU A 3 -23.30 5.70 -49.33
CA LEU A 3 -22.99 5.04 -48.08
C LEU A 3 -22.18 6.04 -47.23
N THR A 4 -22.84 6.67 -46.27
CA THR A 4 -22.17 7.46 -45.22
C THR A 4 -21.44 6.47 -44.32
N ILE A 5 -20.13 6.32 -44.52
CA ILE A 5 -19.27 5.56 -43.61
C ILE A 5 -19.11 6.43 -42.35
N VAL A 6 -19.94 6.18 -41.34
CA VAL A 6 -19.74 6.75 -40.00
C VAL A 6 -18.50 6.07 -39.42
N PRO A 7 -17.40 6.80 -39.13
CA PRO A 7 -16.22 6.20 -38.52
C PRO A 7 -16.62 5.60 -37.16
N PRO A 8 -16.06 4.44 -36.76
CA PRO A 8 -16.45 3.78 -35.52
C PRO A 8 -16.26 4.75 -34.34
N GLU A 9 -17.29 4.85 -33.48
CA GLU A 9 -17.25 5.70 -32.30
C GLU A 9 -16.02 5.35 -31.46
N ARG A 10 -15.18 6.36 -31.22
CA ARG A 10 -13.95 6.17 -30.45
C ARG A 10 -14.34 5.98 -28.99
N ASP A 11 -14.15 4.79 -28.45
CA ASP A 11 -14.39 4.52 -27.02
C ASP A 11 -13.28 5.17 -26.18
N TRP A 12 -13.49 6.45 -25.86
CA TRP A 12 -12.62 7.25 -25.01
C TRP A 12 -12.50 6.68 -23.60
N SER A 13 -13.53 5.97 -23.12
CA SER A 13 -13.53 5.36 -21.80
C SER A 13 -12.55 4.19 -21.74
N ALA A 14 -12.58 3.30 -22.73
CA ALA A 14 -11.63 2.19 -22.82
C ALA A 14 -10.21 2.68 -23.08
N HIS A 15 -10.05 3.71 -23.92
CA HIS A 15 -8.76 4.34 -24.15
C HIS A 15 -8.18 4.90 -22.85
N PHE A 16 -8.98 5.61 -22.06
CA PHE A 16 -8.57 6.14 -20.76
C PHE A 16 -8.14 5.04 -19.79
N ARG A 17 -8.95 3.98 -19.61
CA ARG A 17 -8.62 2.87 -18.71
C ARG A 17 -7.30 2.20 -19.11
N ARG A 18 -7.09 1.97 -20.41
CA ARG A 18 -5.81 1.45 -20.93
C ARG A 18 -4.64 2.39 -20.66
N ALA A 19 -4.83 3.70 -20.83
CA ALA A 19 -3.79 4.69 -20.57
C ALA A 19 -3.38 4.69 -19.08
N VAL A 20 -4.34 4.56 -18.16
CA VAL A 20 -4.06 4.45 -16.72
C VAL A 20 -3.25 3.19 -16.41
N VAL A 21 -3.64 2.03 -16.96
CA VAL A 21 -2.88 0.76 -16.81
C VAL A 21 -1.44 0.92 -17.30
N THR A 22 -1.25 1.47 -18.51
CA THR A 22 0.08 1.70 -19.09
C THR A 22 0.90 2.66 -18.23
N ASN A 23 0.28 3.70 -17.66
CA ASN A 23 0.95 4.65 -16.79
C ASN A 23 1.44 4.01 -15.48
N CYS A 24 0.62 3.17 -14.84
CA CYS A 24 1.02 2.45 -13.63
C CYS A 24 2.21 1.52 -13.90
N HIS A 25 2.18 0.75 -14.99
CA HIS A 25 3.31 -0.09 -15.38
C HIS A 25 4.58 0.71 -15.70
N TYR A 26 4.44 1.84 -16.38
CA TYR A 26 5.56 2.73 -16.66
C TYR A 26 6.26 3.17 -15.37
N TRP A 27 5.48 3.60 -14.36
CA TRP A 27 6.06 4.02 -13.09
C TRP A 27 6.64 2.85 -12.30
N LEU A 28 5.96 1.71 -12.22
CA LEU A 28 6.43 0.52 -11.52
C LEU A 28 7.83 0.08 -11.98
N ASN A 29 8.05 0.11 -13.30
CA ASN A 29 9.34 -0.26 -13.90
C ASN A 29 10.42 0.82 -13.72
N ARG A 30 10.02 2.08 -13.54
CA ARG A 30 10.93 3.23 -13.45
C ARG A 30 11.37 3.52 -12.01
N THR A 31 10.54 3.20 -11.03
CA THR A 31 10.78 3.46 -9.61
C THR A 31 11.86 2.54 -9.03
N GLY A 32 13.14 2.74 -9.38
CA GLY A 32 14.21 1.86 -8.89
C GLY A 32 15.66 2.35 -9.06
N THR A 33 15.90 3.53 -9.62
CA THR A 33 17.23 3.86 -10.17
C THR A 33 17.94 5.07 -9.53
N ASP A 34 17.23 6.02 -8.89
CA ASP A 34 17.85 7.15 -8.19
C ASP A 34 16.84 7.89 -7.28
N ALA A 35 17.21 8.15 -6.02
CA ALA A 35 16.36 8.83 -5.05
C ALA A 35 16.11 10.32 -5.37
N LYS A 36 17.06 10.99 -6.03
CA LYS A 36 16.92 12.41 -6.39
C LYS A 36 15.96 12.59 -7.57
N SER A 37 16.08 11.74 -8.58
CA SER A 37 15.15 11.67 -9.71
C SER A 37 13.73 11.30 -9.27
N MET A 38 13.60 10.42 -8.27
CA MET A 38 12.29 10.03 -7.72
C MET A 38 11.54 11.21 -7.06
N LEU A 39 12.24 12.09 -6.35
CA LEU A 39 11.61 13.27 -5.71
C LEU A 39 10.99 14.20 -6.75
N ALA A 40 11.67 14.41 -7.88
CA ALA A 40 11.21 15.28 -8.95
C ALA A 40 9.96 14.73 -9.65
N GLU A 41 9.85 13.41 -9.77
CA GLU A 41 8.74 12.74 -10.47
C GLU A 41 7.59 12.33 -9.56
N LEU A 42 7.75 12.45 -8.24
CA LEU A 42 6.76 12.04 -7.26
C LEU A 42 5.36 12.63 -7.53
N PRO A 43 5.18 13.93 -7.86
CA PRO A 43 3.85 14.46 -8.12
C PRO A 43 3.12 13.75 -9.28
N GLN A 44 3.85 13.41 -10.34
CA GLN A 44 3.32 12.70 -11.50
C GLN A 44 2.99 11.24 -11.17
N VAL A 45 3.86 10.60 -10.39
CA VAL A 45 3.66 9.23 -9.91
C VAL A 45 2.41 9.15 -9.03
N LEU A 46 2.27 10.05 -8.05
CA LEU A 46 1.11 10.09 -7.16
C LEU A 46 -0.19 10.39 -7.91
N LYS A 47 -0.15 11.29 -8.90
CA LYS A 47 -1.30 11.55 -9.77
C LYS A 47 -1.71 10.29 -10.56
N GLY A 48 -0.74 9.60 -11.16
CA GLY A 48 -0.97 8.33 -11.87
C GLY A 48 -1.53 7.24 -10.96
N LEU A 49 -0.96 7.11 -9.76
CA LEU A 49 -1.40 6.18 -8.73
C LEU A 49 -2.85 6.45 -8.29
N GLY A 50 -3.23 7.72 -8.12
CA GLY A 50 -4.61 8.09 -7.76
C GLY A 50 -5.64 7.64 -8.80
N PHE A 51 -5.33 7.74 -10.10
CA PHE A 51 -6.17 7.15 -11.14
C PHE A 51 -6.10 5.62 -11.13
N GLY A 52 -4.92 5.05 -10.90
CA GLY A 52 -4.69 3.60 -10.87
C GLY A 52 -5.50 2.87 -9.80
N LEU A 53 -5.60 3.42 -8.59
CA LEU A 53 -6.39 2.81 -7.51
C LEU A 53 -7.91 2.90 -7.76
N ALA A 54 -8.35 3.89 -8.55
CA ALA A 54 -9.75 4.09 -8.88
C ALA A 54 -10.23 3.22 -10.08
N VAL A 55 -9.35 2.90 -11.02
CA VAL A 55 -9.69 2.11 -12.23
C VAL A 55 -9.43 0.62 -11.98
N ALA A 56 -10.46 -0.22 -12.14
CA ALA A 56 -10.39 -1.64 -11.82
C ALA A 56 -9.30 -2.39 -12.61
N GLU A 57 -9.16 -2.10 -13.90
CA GLU A 57 -8.16 -2.72 -14.77
C GLU A 57 -6.72 -2.37 -14.36
N ALA A 58 -6.53 -1.25 -13.68
CA ALA A 58 -5.23 -0.77 -13.21
C ALA A 58 -4.93 -1.18 -11.77
N TRP A 59 -5.84 -1.86 -11.08
CA TRP A 59 -5.70 -2.20 -9.66
C TRP A 59 -4.38 -2.91 -9.35
N ARG A 60 -4.06 -3.98 -10.09
CA ARG A 60 -2.84 -4.77 -9.87
C ARG A 60 -1.55 -3.96 -10.02
N PRO A 61 -1.28 -3.28 -11.15
CA PRO A 61 -0.07 -2.46 -11.23
C PRO A 61 -0.08 -1.26 -10.28
N ALA A 62 -1.25 -0.73 -9.91
CA ALA A 62 -1.36 0.40 -8.97
C ALA A 62 -1.05 -0.01 -7.52
N ARG A 63 -1.58 -1.12 -7.03
CA ARG A 63 -1.31 -1.62 -5.67
C ARG A 63 0.16 -2.04 -5.52
N ASP A 64 0.76 -2.61 -6.57
CA ASP A 64 2.18 -3.01 -6.55
C ASP A 64 3.08 -1.76 -6.51
N LEU A 65 2.72 -0.72 -7.28
CA LEU A 65 3.39 0.58 -7.24
C LEU A 65 3.25 1.25 -5.87
N LEU A 66 2.07 1.17 -5.24
CA LEU A 66 1.82 1.67 -3.89
C LEU A 66 2.77 1.03 -2.87
N VAL A 67 2.89 -0.30 -2.91
CA VAL A 67 3.81 -1.05 -2.03
C VAL A 67 5.26 -0.63 -2.31
N GLN A 68 5.68 -0.58 -3.57
CA GLN A 68 7.06 -0.23 -3.96
C GLN A 68 7.49 1.17 -3.50
N LEU A 69 6.56 2.13 -3.48
CA LEU A 69 6.83 3.50 -3.03
C LEU A 69 6.80 3.65 -1.50
N SER A 70 6.20 2.71 -0.77
CA SER A 70 5.98 2.81 0.69
C SER A 70 7.25 3.12 1.49
N PRO A 71 8.39 2.40 1.31
CA PRO A 71 9.60 2.68 2.09
C PRO A 71 10.19 4.06 1.83
N TRP A 72 9.97 4.63 0.65
CA TRP A 72 10.44 5.95 0.30
C TRP A 72 9.54 7.02 0.92
N LEU A 73 8.22 6.86 0.81
CA LEU A 73 7.25 7.85 1.28
C LEU A 73 7.20 7.92 2.81
N LEU A 74 7.38 6.80 3.51
CA LEU A 74 7.53 6.79 4.97
C LEU A 74 8.74 7.60 5.47
N ARG A 75 9.80 7.75 4.66
CA ARG A 75 11.03 8.46 5.04
C ARG A 75 11.08 9.92 4.59
N ARG A 76 10.37 10.27 3.51
CA ARG A 76 10.57 11.54 2.78
C ARG A 76 9.28 12.26 2.40
N GLY A 77 8.13 11.61 2.47
CA GLY A 77 6.85 12.18 2.02
C GLY A 77 6.08 12.92 3.13
N PRO A 78 5.21 13.88 2.77
CA PRO A 78 4.23 14.42 3.70
C PRO A 78 3.23 13.32 4.08
N GLY A 79 3.14 12.98 5.37
CA GLY A 79 2.43 11.79 5.86
C GLY A 79 0.94 11.72 5.51
N THR A 80 0.24 12.86 5.45
CA THR A 80 -1.21 12.93 5.19
C THR A 80 -1.60 12.50 3.77
N THR A 81 -0.79 12.84 2.78
CA THR A 81 -1.01 12.41 1.40
C THR A 81 -0.86 10.90 1.27
N TRP A 82 0.10 10.32 1.99
CA TRP A 82 0.36 8.89 1.92
C TRP A 82 -0.68 8.04 2.66
N GLU A 83 -1.12 8.51 3.83
CA GLU A 83 -2.22 7.90 4.58
C GLU A 83 -3.46 7.70 3.70
N ARG A 84 -3.82 8.69 2.88
CA ARG A 84 -4.94 8.58 1.95
C ARG A 84 -4.77 7.45 0.94
N TYR A 85 -3.59 7.31 0.33
CA TYR A 85 -3.38 6.27 -0.68
C TYR A 85 -3.39 4.87 -0.07
N LEU A 86 -2.80 4.71 1.14
CA LEU A 86 -2.82 3.44 1.86
C LEU A 86 -4.25 3.06 2.30
N THR A 87 -5.02 3.98 2.87
CA THR A 87 -6.41 3.72 3.27
C THR A 87 -7.28 3.33 2.08
N GLN A 88 -7.20 4.05 0.95
CA GLN A 88 -7.91 3.68 -0.28
C GLN A 88 -7.51 2.31 -0.82
N GLY A 89 -6.21 1.99 -0.79
CA GLY A 89 -5.72 0.68 -1.18
C GLY A 89 -6.22 -0.44 -0.26
N ILE A 90 -6.24 -0.22 1.05
CA ILE A 90 -6.75 -1.18 2.04
C ILE A 90 -8.24 -1.44 1.83
N ASP A 91 -9.05 -0.39 1.67
CA ASP A 91 -10.50 -0.52 1.47
C ASP A 91 -10.81 -1.34 0.22
N ARG A 92 -10.07 -1.09 -0.87
CA ARG A 92 -10.22 -1.84 -2.12
C ARG A 92 -9.71 -3.27 -2.00
N ALA A 93 -8.54 -3.48 -1.39
CA ALA A 93 -7.99 -4.81 -1.18
C ALA A 93 -8.92 -5.69 -0.35
N ALA A 94 -9.49 -5.13 0.72
CA ALA A 94 -10.48 -5.81 1.56
C ALA A 94 -11.75 -6.17 0.79
N ALA A 95 -12.25 -5.25 -0.06
CA ALA A 95 -13.44 -5.51 -0.88
C ALA A 95 -13.21 -6.61 -1.92
N GLU A 96 -11.98 -6.76 -2.43
CA GLU A 96 -11.62 -7.75 -3.44
C GLU A 96 -11.06 -9.06 -2.85
N GLY A 97 -10.84 -9.14 -1.53
CA GLY A 97 -10.19 -10.29 -0.89
C GLY A 97 -8.72 -10.44 -1.28
N ASP A 98 -8.05 -9.32 -1.55
CA ASP A 98 -6.70 -9.26 -2.08
C ASP A 98 -5.65 -9.33 -0.97
N PRO A 99 -4.72 -10.32 -1.00
CA PRO A 99 -3.74 -10.51 0.07
C PRO A 99 -2.78 -9.32 0.26
N VAL A 100 -2.70 -8.38 -0.71
CA VAL A 100 -1.94 -7.13 -0.55
C VAL A 100 -2.41 -6.32 0.67
N GLU A 101 -3.64 -6.53 1.15
CA GLU A 101 -4.19 -5.86 2.33
C GLU A 101 -3.26 -5.95 3.54
N ILE A 102 -2.64 -7.10 3.77
CA ILE A 102 -1.73 -7.34 4.90
C ILE A 102 -0.56 -6.37 4.85
N GLU A 103 0.09 -6.28 3.69
CA GLU A 103 1.24 -5.40 3.48
C GLU A 103 0.82 -3.92 3.58
N LEU A 104 -0.29 -3.53 2.97
CA LEU A 104 -0.76 -2.14 3.05
C LEU A 104 -1.11 -1.71 4.49
N ARG A 105 -1.72 -2.59 5.28
CA ARG A 105 -1.98 -2.36 6.70
C ARG A 105 -0.68 -2.27 7.51
N LEU A 106 0.31 -3.09 7.21
CA LEU A 106 1.64 -2.99 7.82
C LEU A 106 2.28 -1.62 7.54
N GLN A 107 2.24 -1.16 6.29
CA GLN A 107 2.78 0.15 5.90
C GLN A 107 2.02 1.32 6.56
N LEU A 108 0.69 1.23 6.69
CA LEU A 108 -0.11 2.23 7.39
C LEU A 108 0.19 2.24 8.90
N GLY A 109 0.36 1.06 9.49
CA GLY A 109 0.80 0.92 10.89
C GLY A 109 2.15 1.57 11.15
N HIS A 110 3.12 1.39 10.23
CA HIS A 110 4.40 2.08 10.27
C HIS A 110 4.23 3.60 10.19
N LEU A 111 3.41 4.09 9.26
CA LEU A 111 3.15 5.52 9.09
C LEU A 111 2.61 6.12 10.39
N TYR A 112 1.60 5.50 11.01
CA TYR A 112 1.03 5.97 12.26
C TYR A 112 2.02 5.95 13.42
N ARG A 113 2.83 4.89 13.55
CA ARG A 113 3.86 4.82 14.59
C ARG A 113 4.88 5.97 14.45
N LEU A 114 5.31 6.28 13.24
CA LEU A 114 6.25 7.38 12.98
C LEU A 114 5.66 8.75 13.36
N HIS A 115 4.34 8.92 13.29
CA HIS A 115 3.63 10.13 13.69
C HIS A 115 3.17 10.11 15.17
N GLY A 116 3.57 9.10 15.96
CA GLY A 116 3.16 8.98 17.37
C GLY A 116 1.70 8.54 17.57
N ARG A 117 0.99 8.18 16.51
CA ARG A 117 -0.40 7.68 16.50
C ARG A 117 -0.44 6.20 16.89
N LEU A 118 -0.01 5.90 18.12
CA LEU A 118 0.26 4.53 18.58
C LEU A 118 -0.99 3.63 18.60
N ALA A 119 -2.16 4.19 18.95
CA ALA A 119 -3.41 3.42 18.98
C ALA A 119 -3.84 2.96 17.58
N GLU A 120 -3.75 3.85 16.60
CA GLU A 120 -4.10 3.56 15.20
C GLU A 120 -3.07 2.61 14.58
N ALA A 121 -1.78 2.82 14.88
CA ALA A 121 -0.71 1.90 14.47
C ALA A 121 -0.96 0.48 14.97
N ARG A 122 -1.35 0.34 16.24
CA ARG A 122 -1.68 -0.95 16.87
C ARG A 122 -2.86 -1.62 16.17
N LEU A 123 -3.92 -0.85 15.89
CA LEU A 123 -5.10 -1.37 15.20
C LEU A 123 -4.74 -1.94 13.83
N CYS A 124 -4.00 -1.20 13.01
CA CYS A 124 -3.56 -1.65 11.69
C CYS A 124 -2.74 -2.95 11.78
N CYS A 125 -1.75 -3.01 12.68
CA CYS A 125 -0.90 -4.19 12.81
C CYS A 125 -1.67 -5.41 13.33
N ARG A 126 -2.62 -5.23 14.26
CA ARG A 126 -3.47 -6.34 14.74
C ARG A 126 -4.38 -6.88 13.65
N GLN A 127 -5.03 -6.01 12.87
CA GLN A 127 -5.89 -6.43 11.77
C GLN A 127 -5.10 -7.20 10.71
N ALA A 128 -3.92 -6.71 10.34
CA ALA A 128 -3.03 -7.43 9.43
C ALA A 128 -2.56 -8.78 9.98
N LEU A 129 -2.28 -8.85 11.29
CA LEU A 129 -1.89 -10.10 11.93
C LEU A 129 -3.02 -11.12 11.93
N THR A 130 -4.27 -10.68 12.13
CA THR A 130 -5.45 -11.55 12.05
C THR A 130 -5.66 -12.12 10.65
N LEU A 131 -5.35 -11.35 9.60
CA LEU A 131 -5.38 -11.86 8.22
C LEU A 131 -4.30 -12.93 7.98
N CYS A 132 -3.21 -12.93 8.74
CA CYS A 132 -2.17 -13.97 8.69
C CYS A 132 -2.52 -15.23 9.51
N GLU A 133 -3.60 -15.27 10.30
CA GLU A 133 -3.85 -16.36 11.28
C GLU A 133 -3.97 -17.76 10.64
N GLN A 134 -4.24 -17.84 9.33
CA GLN A 134 -4.33 -19.10 8.59
C GLN A 134 -2.96 -19.69 8.23
N ASP A 135 -1.89 -18.89 8.26
CA ASP A 135 -0.54 -19.29 7.88
C ASP A 135 0.49 -18.69 8.84
N GLN A 136 0.96 -19.51 9.78
CA GLN A 136 1.98 -19.11 10.74
C GLN A 136 3.37 -18.87 10.12
N SER A 137 3.53 -19.16 8.83
CA SER A 137 4.74 -18.87 8.05
C SER A 137 4.57 -17.67 7.12
N HIS A 138 3.46 -16.92 7.28
CA HIS A 138 3.21 -15.76 6.43
C HIS A 138 4.35 -14.73 6.55
N PRO A 139 4.92 -14.24 5.43
CA PRO A 139 6.15 -13.45 5.42
C PRO A 139 6.09 -12.17 6.26
N HIS A 140 4.89 -11.61 6.46
CA HIS A 140 4.69 -10.39 7.24
C HIS A 140 4.41 -10.63 8.73
N GLN A 141 4.15 -11.85 9.17
CA GLN A 141 3.75 -12.13 10.55
C GLN A 141 4.79 -11.70 11.58
N LEU A 142 6.05 -12.09 11.39
CA LEU A 142 7.15 -11.69 12.26
C LEU A 142 7.34 -10.16 12.30
N THR A 143 7.20 -9.52 11.15
CA THR A 143 7.30 -8.06 11.05
C THR A 143 6.17 -7.38 11.82
N LEU A 144 4.95 -7.88 11.72
CA LEU A 144 3.77 -7.37 12.44
C LEU A 144 3.90 -7.54 13.95
N LEU A 145 4.34 -8.71 14.42
CA LEU A 145 4.62 -8.96 15.84
C LEU A 145 5.68 -8.01 16.39
N ASN A 146 6.76 -7.79 15.63
CA ASN A 146 7.80 -6.84 16.00
C ASN A 146 7.25 -5.40 16.08
N GLN A 147 6.41 -4.98 15.12
CA GLN A 147 5.77 -3.67 15.19
C GLN A 147 4.89 -3.52 16.42
N LEU A 148 4.08 -4.53 16.74
CA LEU A 148 3.24 -4.52 17.94
C LEU A 148 4.07 -4.43 19.23
N GLY A 149 5.19 -5.15 19.30
CA GLY A 149 6.16 -5.03 20.40
C GLY A 149 6.75 -3.63 20.54
N LEU A 150 7.16 -3.03 19.43
CA LEU A 150 7.68 -1.65 19.41
C LEU A 150 6.61 -0.63 19.85
N ILE A 151 5.37 -0.79 19.37
CA ILE A 151 4.25 0.08 19.72
C ILE A 151 3.93 -0.04 21.23
N ALA A 152 3.85 -1.26 21.76
CA ALA A 152 3.64 -1.50 23.19
C ALA A 152 4.75 -0.88 24.05
N ARG A 153 6.01 -1.01 23.62
CA ARG A 153 7.15 -0.37 24.30
C ARG A 153 7.03 1.16 24.31
N LEU A 154 6.67 1.78 23.17
CA LEU A 154 6.47 3.23 23.07
C LEU A 154 5.27 3.71 23.91
N ALA A 155 4.28 2.85 24.12
CA ALA A 155 3.12 3.10 24.99
C ALA A 155 3.38 2.75 26.47
N ALA A 156 4.63 2.45 26.87
CA ALA A 156 5.01 2.00 28.22
C ALA A 156 4.29 0.74 28.73
N GLN A 157 3.80 -0.10 27.81
CA GLN A 157 3.15 -1.39 28.11
C GLN A 157 4.18 -2.52 28.01
N HIS A 158 5.09 -2.56 28.98
CA HIS A 158 6.27 -3.43 28.93
C HIS A 158 5.94 -4.93 28.92
N ASP A 159 4.91 -5.36 29.68
CA ASP A 159 4.50 -6.77 29.70
C ASP A 159 3.96 -7.23 28.35
N GLU A 160 3.16 -6.38 27.69
CA GLU A 160 2.63 -6.67 26.34
C GLU A 160 3.77 -6.72 25.31
N ALA A 161 4.73 -5.78 25.40
CA ALA A 161 5.92 -5.77 24.54
C ALA A 161 6.74 -7.05 24.69
N LEU A 162 6.99 -7.51 25.93
CA LEU A 162 7.66 -8.78 26.20
C LEU A 162 6.88 -9.98 25.64
N GLY A 163 5.55 -9.94 25.72
CA GLY A 163 4.67 -10.94 25.10
C GLY A 163 4.93 -11.09 23.61
N TYR A 164 4.92 -9.98 22.86
CA TYR A 164 5.23 -10.01 21.42
C TYR A 164 6.66 -10.46 21.13
N CYS A 165 7.66 -10.01 21.90
CA CYS A 165 9.04 -10.47 21.72
C CYS A 165 9.19 -11.98 21.89
N ARG A 166 8.50 -12.58 22.88
CA ARG A 166 8.49 -14.04 23.07
C ARG A 166 7.87 -14.77 21.88
N GLN A 167 6.78 -14.26 21.31
CA GLN A 167 6.16 -14.85 20.12
C GLN A 167 7.11 -14.80 18.91
N VAL A 168 7.80 -13.68 18.69
CA VAL A 168 8.82 -13.58 17.62
C VAL A 168 9.94 -14.59 17.80
N LEU A 169 10.44 -14.77 19.03
CA LEU A 169 11.53 -15.70 19.33
C LEU A 169 11.13 -17.18 19.28
N ALA A 170 9.84 -17.47 19.42
CA ALA A 170 9.28 -18.82 19.37
C ALA A 170 8.85 -19.25 17.95
N ALA A 171 8.90 -18.33 16.97
CA ALA A 171 8.57 -18.65 15.59
C ALA A 171 9.62 -19.61 14.99
N PRO A 172 9.19 -20.55 14.13
CA PRO A 172 10.05 -21.58 13.55
C PRO A 172 11.07 -21.05 12.53
#